data_AF-A0A1R4LHI7-F1
#
_entry.id   AF-A0A1R4LHI7-F1
#
_cell.length_a   1.000
_cell.length_b   1.000
_cell.length_c   1.000
_cell.angle_alpha   90.00
_cell.angle_beta   90.00
_cell.angle_gamma   90.00
#
_symmetry.space_group_name_H-M   'P 1'
#
loop_
_entity.id
_entity.type
_entity.pdbx_description
1 polymer ?
#
loop_
_entity_poly.entity_id
_entity_poly.type
_entity_poly.pdbx_seq_one_letter_code
_entity_poly.pdbx_strand_id
1 'polypeptide(L)'
;MWGNDVYEWLYDNLEDAYTAGEDYIKQKAQEAKDAVMGPVQWIWETLQGDFNADMSAGQIAANAALGLIPVVDQILDCRDLIANCKNIKEDSSNKGAWIALCLTLIGLFPTLGSAAKGILKIFFLFLRKAGGDVARVIRPAMKPVLSFLADPKVQKILGQKQAGEVLTKVADQLKELSSMVTKSKLLGLFDEAADALKGVVNKVKAVAPANVCRMLDDFVETVVEIRGKADEMIGVVLEPVQKLLDDLEKHLKLQIDELNNSHLAPAGNVVVHRLDDSVVAIQPRIIKATNKEKGLFGEIISDNFMENKQFENLLSEDRRVRKMTDKPRGRGIDGIYVRREPPPPLYIVTETKYRTDTGKYIDDDGVAKDSVLSMTKHSGKQMSNRWVEQRLPDELSDDELLELEATGYQKWLIIVDDSGSVVNVTTLDKDANSLERIF
;
A
#
# COMPACT_ATOMS: atom_id res chain seq x y z
N MET A 1 -27.54 13.86 -1.26
CA MET A 1 -26.84 13.72 -2.56
C MET A 1 -26.08 15.01 -2.89
N TRP A 2 -25.29 15.54 -1.94
CA TRP A 2 -24.66 16.88 -2.00
C TRP A 2 -23.24 16.87 -1.38
N GLY A 3 -22.62 15.70 -1.26
CA GLY A 3 -21.25 15.54 -0.75
C GLY A 3 -20.23 15.43 -1.89
N ASN A 4 -20.53 14.64 -2.92
CA ASN A 4 -19.60 14.33 -4.00
C ASN A 4 -19.12 15.54 -4.80
N ASP A 5 -19.95 16.58 -4.99
CA ASP A 5 -19.61 17.68 -5.89
C ASP A 5 -18.52 18.60 -5.32
N VAL A 6 -18.47 18.75 -3.98
CA VAL A 6 -17.40 19.51 -3.31
C VAL A 6 -16.11 18.70 -3.26
N TYR A 7 -16.21 17.36 -3.13
CA TYR A 7 -15.07 16.47 -3.21
C TYR A 7 -14.45 16.46 -4.60
N GLU A 8 -15.24 16.27 -5.66
CA GLU A 8 -14.77 16.36 -7.05
C GLU A 8 -14.19 17.74 -7.32
N TRP A 9 -14.86 18.83 -6.91
CA TRP A 9 -14.35 20.18 -7.15
C TRP A 9 -13.02 20.45 -6.41
N LEU A 10 -12.90 20.19 -5.10
CA LEU A 10 -11.65 20.42 -4.37
C LEU A 10 -10.53 19.51 -4.87
N TYR A 11 -10.86 18.28 -5.25
CA TYR A 11 -9.94 17.31 -5.84
C TYR A 11 -9.49 17.76 -7.24
N ASP A 12 -10.39 18.32 -8.07
CA ASP A 12 -10.12 18.76 -9.44
C ASP A 12 -9.34 20.08 -9.54
N ASN A 13 -9.37 20.90 -8.49
CA ASN A 13 -8.64 22.17 -8.44
C ASN A 13 -7.28 22.07 -7.69
N LEU A 14 -6.84 20.87 -7.31
CA LEU A 14 -5.51 20.62 -6.70
C LEU A 14 -4.34 21.06 -7.61
N GLU A 15 -4.53 21.00 -8.93
CA GLU A 15 -3.58 21.43 -9.96
C GLU A 15 -3.33 22.94 -9.96
N ASP A 16 -4.39 23.73 -9.78
CA ASP A 16 -4.29 25.19 -9.77
C ASP A 16 -3.62 25.71 -8.49
N ALA A 17 -3.83 25.02 -7.35
CA ALA A 17 -3.17 25.32 -6.09
C ALA A 17 -1.65 25.06 -6.13
N TYR A 18 -1.21 24.03 -6.86
CA TYR A 18 0.20 23.68 -7.03
C TYR A 18 0.96 24.66 -7.93
N THR A 19 0.28 25.22 -8.94
CA THR A 19 0.94 25.97 -10.03
C THR A 19 1.04 27.47 -9.75
N ALA A 20 0.21 28.03 -8.86
CA ALA A 20 -0.06 29.47 -8.86
C ALA A 20 0.54 30.29 -7.68
N GLY A 21 1.24 29.67 -6.72
CA GLY A 21 1.99 30.40 -5.67
C GLY A 21 1.14 31.21 -4.67
N GLU A 22 1.79 31.77 -3.64
CA GLU A 22 1.15 32.39 -2.45
C GLU A 22 0.03 33.40 -2.73
N ASP A 23 0.09 34.12 -3.85
CA ASP A 23 -0.86 35.19 -4.16
C ASP A 23 -2.17 34.69 -4.79
N TYR A 24 -2.13 33.57 -5.53
CA TYR A 24 -3.34 32.88 -5.98
C TYR A 24 -4.06 32.21 -4.81
N ILE A 25 -3.30 31.67 -3.84
CA ILE A 25 -3.84 31.12 -2.60
C ILE A 25 -4.57 32.20 -1.78
N LYS A 26 -4.04 33.44 -1.71
CA LYS A 26 -4.72 34.55 -1.03
C LYS A 26 -6.00 34.98 -1.75
N GLN A 27 -5.99 35.04 -3.08
CA GLN A 27 -7.16 35.42 -3.88
C GLN A 27 -8.26 34.35 -3.81
N LYS A 28 -7.89 33.06 -3.93
CA LYS A 28 -8.81 31.94 -3.78
C LYS A 28 -9.21 31.67 -2.34
N ALA A 29 -8.42 32.03 -1.32
CA ALA A 29 -8.86 32.01 0.09
C ALA A 29 -9.94 33.07 0.37
N GLN A 30 -9.96 34.16 -0.41
CA GLN A 30 -10.97 35.19 -0.31
C GLN A 30 -12.27 34.80 -1.05
N GLU A 31 -12.19 34.10 -2.19
CA GLU A 31 -13.34 33.49 -2.86
C GLU A 31 -13.84 32.23 -2.11
N ALA A 32 -12.92 31.46 -1.53
CA ALA A 32 -13.22 30.36 -0.63
C ALA A 32 -13.80 30.86 0.68
N LYS A 33 -13.75 32.14 1.03
CA LYS A 33 -14.41 32.65 2.24
C LYS A 33 -15.94 32.43 2.19
N ASP A 34 -16.50 32.41 0.98
CA ASP A 34 -17.90 32.05 0.72
C ASP A 34 -18.07 30.54 0.47
N ALA A 35 -17.07 29.86 -0.10
CA ALA A 35 -17.07 28.40 -0.29
C ALA A 35 -16.71 27.60 0.99
N VAL A 36 -16.12 28.22 2.02
CA VAL A 36 -15.67 27.66 3.32
C VAL A 36 -16.86 27.29 4.19
N MET A 37 -18.03 27.89 3.95
CA MET A 37 -19.24 27.58 4.68
C MET A 37 -19.72 26.14 4.43
N GLY A 38 -19.49 25.58 3.23
CA GLY A 38 -19.81 24.18 2.90
C GLY A 38 -18.90 23.15 3.60
N PRO A 39 -17.57 23.29 3.53
CA PRO A 39 -16.60 22.50 4.30
C PRO A 39 -16.81 22.62 5.81
N VAL A 40 -17.09 23.81 6.36
CA VAL A 40 -17.40 23.99 7.79
C VAL A 40 -18.68 23.26 8.18
N GLN A 41 -19.70 23.25 7.30
CA GLN A 41 -20.92 22.46 7.49
C GLN A 41 -20.69 20.94 7.35
N TRP A 42 -19.74 20.52 6.52
CA TRP A 42 -19.32 19.11 6.40
C TRP A 42 -18.46 18.64 7.59
N ILE A 43 -17.52 19.46 8.06
CA ILE A 43 -16.77 19.25 9.31
C ILE A 43 -17.74 19.15 10.48
N TRP A 44 -18.79 19.99 10.45
CA TRP A 44 -19.88 19.99 11.41
C TRP A 44 -20.71 18.69 11.40
N GLU A 45 -21.02 18.12 10.22
CA GLU A 45 -21.72 16.83 10.09
C GLU A 45 -20.81 15.63 10.41
N THR A 46 -19.53 15.72 10.09
CA THR A 46 -18.50 14.68 10.32
C THR A 46 -18.09 14.62 11.79
N LEU A 47 -17.99 15.77 12.48
CA LEU A 47 -17.77 15.84 13.94
C LEU A 47 -18.95 15.29 14.74
N GLN A 48 -20.16 15.26 14.19
CA GLN A 48 -21.34 14.66 14.84
C GLN A 48 -21.50 13.17 14.54
N GLY A 49 -21.08 12.70 13.36
CA GLY A 49 -21.35 11.33 12.89
C GLY A 49 -20.15 10.37 12.89
N ASP A 50 -18.90 10.85 12.84
CA ASP A 50 -17.73 10.05 12.44
C ASP A 50 -16.73 9.80 13.58
N PHE A 51 -17.18 9.81 14.84
CA PHE A 51 -16.45 9.20 15.96
C PHE A 51 -16.45 7.66 15.84
N ASN A 52 -16.06 7.15 14.68
CA ASN A 52 -16.00 5.73 14.40
C ASN A 52 -14.54 5.28 14.32
N ALA A 53 -14.12 4.42 15.25
CA ALA A 53 -12.78 3.82 15.26
C ALA A 53 -12.50 2.94 14.02
N ASP A 54 -13.54 2.68 13.20
CA ASP A 54 -13.54 1.76 12.06
C ASP A 54 -13.44 2.42 10.68
N MET A 55 -12.86 3.63 10.57
CA MET A 55 -12.57 4.23 9.26
C MET A 55 -11.81 3.27 8.33
N SER A 56 -12.31 3.15 7.09
CA SER A 56 -11.73 2.28 6.06
C SER A 56 -10.48 2.89 5.42
N ALA A 57 -9.54 2.03 4.98
CA ALA A 57 -8.28 2.41 4.33
C ALA A 57 -8.43 3.45 3.20
N GLY A 58 -9.52 3.37 2.42
CA GLY A 58 -9.80 4.31 1.32
C GLY A 58 -10.22 5.70 1.79
N GLN A 59 -10.97 5.81 2.88
CA GLN A 59 -11.37 7.11 3.46
C GLN A 59 -10.15 7.86 4.04
N ILE A 60 -9.16 7.12 4.53
CA ILE A 60 -7.92 7.69 5.07
C ILE A 60 -7.03 8.21 3.94
N ALA A 61 -6.89 7.45 2.85
CA ALA A 61 -6.17 7.91 1.67
C ALA A 61 -6.83 9.16 1.06
N ALA A 62 -8.17 9.21 1.02
CA ALA A 62 -8.90 10.39 0.60
C ALA A 62 -8.66 11.61 1.53
N ASN A 63 -8.70 11.42 2.85
CA ASN A 63 -8.37 12.48 3.81
C ASN A 63 -6.91 12.95 3.70
N ALA A 64 -5.97 12.02 3.45
CA ALA A 64 -4.57 12.34 3.22
C ALA A 64 -4.37 13.20 1.95
N ALA A 65 -5.13 12.91 0.88
CA ALA A 65 -5.13 13.73 -0.33
C ALA A 65 -5.73 15.13 -0.09
N LEU A 66 -6.77 15.25 0.75
CA LEU A 66 -7.33 16.55 1.14
C LEU A 66 -6.37 17.40 1.97
N GLY A 67 -5.54 16.77 2.81
CA GLY A 67 -4.46 17.43 3.56
C GLY A 67 -3.34 18.04 2.70
N LEU A 68 -3.39 17.88 1.37
CA LEU A 68 -2.47 18.58 0.47
C LEU A 68 -2.86 20.05 0.27
N ILE A 69 -4.09 20.45 0.62
CA ILE A 69 -4.57 21.84 0.54
C ILE A 69 -4.30 22.54 1.88
N PRO A 70 -3.51 23.64 1.96
CA PRO A 70 -3.06 24.21 3.23
C PRO A 70 -4.17 24.58 4.23
N VAL A 71 -5.29 25.16 3.74
CA VAL A 71 -6.43 25.54 4.59
C VAL A 71 -7.17 24.30 5.10
N VAL A 72 -7.24 23.24 4.30
CA VAL A 72 -7.92 21.98 4.67
C VAL A 72 -7.03 21.17 5.62
N ASP A 73 -5.71 21.16 5.41
CA ASP A 73 -4.74 20.51 6.30
C ASP A 73 -4.87 21.05 7.73
N GLN A 74 -4.93 22.39 7.89
CA GLN A 74 -5.12 23.03 9.20
C GLN A 74 -6.40 22.56 9.91
N ILE A 75 -7.48 22.36 9.17
CA ILE A 75 -8.74 21.89 9.75
C ILE A 75 -8.66 20.40 10.09
N LEU A 76 -8.11 19.57 9.20
CA LEU A 76 -7.91 18.14 9.46
C LEU A 76 -7.03 17.92 10.69
N ASP A 77 -5.98 18.73 10.84
CA ASP A 77 -5.09 18.73 11.99
C ASP A 77 -5.82 19.13 13.29
N CYS A 78 -6.70 20.16 13.23
CA CYS A 78 -7.56 20.54 14.35
C CYS A 78 -8.53 19.42 14.75
N ARG A 79 -9.13 18.74 13.77
CA ARG A 79 -10.02 17.59 14.00
C ARG A 79 -9.28 16.46 14.71
N ASP A 80 -8.10 16.11 14.21
CA ASP A 80 -7.29 15.02 14.76
C ASP A 80 -6.81 15.36 16.18
N LEU A 81 -6.44 16.62 16.45
CA LEU A 81 -6.12 17.11 17.78
C LEU A 81 -7.30 16.94 18.75
N ILE A 82 -8.49 17.42 18.38
CA ILE A 82 -9.71 17.31 19.21
C ILE A 82 -10.02 15.84 19.51
N ALA A 83 -9.95 14.97 18.51
CA ALA A 83 -10.24 13.55 18.66
C ALA A 83 -9.29 12.87 19.65
N ASN A 84 -7.99 13.18 19.59
CA ASN A 84 -7.02 12.65 20.56
C ASN A 84 -7.24 13.21 21.97
N CYS A 85 -7.50 14.53 22.10
CA CYS A 85 -7.78 15.14 23.40
C CYS A 85 -9.06 14.58 24.04
N LYS A 86 -10.12 14.35 23.27
CA LYS A 86 -11.33 13.69 23.77
C LYS A 86 -11.07 12.26 24.26
N ASN A 87 -10.33 11.48 23.47
CA ASN A 87 -9.96 10.11 23.85
C ASN A 87 -9.09 10.09 25.13
N ILE A 88 -8.21 11.06 25.32
CA ILE A 88 -7.43 11.22 26.56
C ILE A 88 -8.32 11.68 27.73
N LYS A 89 -9.34 12.51 27.47
CA LYS A 89 -10.27 12.97 28.51
C LYS A 89 -11.08 11.82 29.11
N GLU A 90 -11.37 10.78 28.34
CA GLU A 90 -12.04 9.55 28.82
C GLU A 90 -11.17 8.76 29.81
N ASP A 91 -9.87 8.63 29.54
CA ASP A 91 -8.89 8.05 30.48
C ASP A 91 -7.52 8.71 30.31
N SER A 92 -7.23 9.70 31.17
CA SER A 92 -5.98 10.46 31.09
C SER A 92 -4.75 9.67 31.54
N SER A 93 -4.93 8.47 32.11
CA SER A 93 -3.82 7.58 32.48
C SER A 93 -3.39 6.67 31.33
N ASN A 94 -4.19 6.57 30.27
CA ASN A 94 -3.93 5.70 29.13
C ASN A 94 -2.74 6.20 28.29
N LYS A 95 -1.56 5.60 28.52
CA LYS A 95 -0.33 5.91 27.80
C LYS A 95 -0.46 5.77 26.27
N GLY A 96 -1.27 4.83 25.78
CA GLY A 96 -1.51 4.64 24.35
C GLY A 96 -2.23 5.84 23.72
N ALA A 97 -3.17 6.45 24.44
CA ALA A 97 -3.85 7.66 23.98
C ALA A 97 -2.89 8.85 23.88
N TRP A 98 -1.95 8.98 24.82
CA TRP A 98 -0.88 9.99 24.78
C TRP A 98 0.13 9.74 23.65
N ILE A 99 0.49 8.48 23.38
CA ILE A 99 1.32 8.12 22.22
C ILE A 99 0.61 8.54 20.92
N ALA A 100 -0.69 8.25 20.77
CA ALA A 100 -1.47 8.64 19.60
C ALA A 100 -1.53 10.17 19.40
N LEU A 101 -1.67 10.93 20.50
CA LEU A 101 -1.56 12.39 20.46
C LEU A 101 -0.16 12.82 19.98
N CYS A 102 0.92 12.26 20.52
CA CYS A 102 2.28 12.59 20.08
C CYS A 102 2.48 12.32 18.58
N LEU A 103 2.00 11.18 18.06
CA LEU A 103 2.06 10.88 16.62
C LEU A 103 1.26 11.89 15.77
N THR A 104 0.12 12.35 16.29
CA THR A 104 -0.69 13.41 15.65
C THR A 104 0.09 14.73 15.58
N LEU A 105 0.73 15.13 16.68
CA LEU A 105 1.57 16.33 16.74
C LEU A 105 2.80 16.22 15.83
N ILE A 106 3.39 15.03 15.69
CA ILE A 106 4.50 14.77 14.76
C ILE A 106 4.06 15.04 13.29
N GLY A 107 2.81 14.71 12.94
CA GLY A 107 2.24 15.05 11.63
C GLY A 107 2.18 16.55 11.33
N LEU A 108 2.28 17.41 12.34
CA LEU A 108 2.23 18.87 12.20
C LEU A 108 3.60 19.50 11.91
N PHE A 109 4.70 18.74 11.98
CA PHE A 109 6.03 19.28 11.71
C PHE A 109 6.08 19.95 10.32
N PRO A 110 6.37 21.27 10.24
CA PRO A 110 6.36 22.00 8.96
C PRO A 110 7.40 21.50 7.95
N THR A 111 8.45 20.82 8.42
CA THR A 111 9.53 20.25 7.59
C THR A 111 9.07 19.04 6.78
N LEU A 112 7.93 18.44 7.12
CA LEU A 112 7.34 17.33 6.37
C LEU A 112 6.54 17.89 5.20
N GLY A 113 7.00 17.60 3.98
CA GLY A 113 6.22 17.88 2.77
C GLY A 113 4.87 17.14 2.81
N SER A 114 3.83 17.71 2.20
CA SER A 114 2.45 17.23 2.35
C SER A 114 2.24 15.77 1.95
N ALA A 115 2.97 15.27 0.94
CA ALA A 115 2.93 13.85 0.57
C ALA A 115 3.53 12.93 1.64
N ALA A 116 4.64 13.34 2.28
CA ALA A 116 5.23 12.62 3.39
C ALA A 116 4.28 12.59 4.60
N LYS A 117 3.64 13.72 4.90
CA LYS A 117 2.58 13.78 5.93
C LYS A 117 1.44 12.81 5.64
N GLY A 118 0.98 12.74 4.38
CA GLY A 118 -0.05 11.79 3.97
C GLY A 118 0.32 10.32 4.24
N ILE A 119 1.55 9.94 3.89
CA ILE A 119 2.08 8.59 4.14
C ILE A 119 2.18 8.30 5.64
N LEU A 120 2.72 9.24 6.43
CA LEU A 120 2.84 9.10 7.87
C LEU A 120 1.48 9.02 8.57
N LYS A 121 0.50 9.83 8.15
CA LYS A 121 -0.89 9.77 8.65
C LYS A 121 -1.47 8.36 8.46
N ILE A 122 -1.22 7.70 7.33
CA ILE A 122 -1.63 6.30 7.10
C ILE A 122 -0.94 5.36 8.10
N PHE A 123 0.39 5.39 8.22
CA PHE A 123 1.11 4.50 9.15
C PHE A 123 0.69 4.72 10.61
N PHE A 124 0.58 5.96 11.07
CA PHE A 124 0.23 6.30 12.44
C PHE A 124 -1.18 5.85 12.82
N LEU A 125 -2.13 5.85 11.87
CA LEU A 125 -3.43 5.29 12.11
C LEU A 125 -3.38 3.79 12.37
N PHE A 126 -2.67 3.04 11.53
CA PHE A 126 -2.54 1.60 11.73
C PHE A 126 -1.82 1.29 13.04
N LEU A 127 -0.79 2.07 13.39
CA LEU A 127 -0.12 1.98 14.69
C LEU A 127 -1.07 2.19 15.86
N ARG A 128 -1.95 3.20 15.78
CA ARG A 128 -2.99 3.45 16.79
C ARG A 128 -3.92 2.25 16.94
N LYS A 129 -4.35 1.63 15.84
CA LYS A 129 -5.23 0.44 15.86
C LYS A 129 -4.52 -0.82 16.39
N ALA A 130 -3.21 -0.93 16.18
CA ALA A 130 -2.41 -2.08 16.60
C ALA A 130 -1.75 -1.92 17.98
N GLY A 131 -2.04 -0.85 18.73
CA GLY A 131 -1.43 -0.60 20.03
C GLY A 131 0.07 -0.29 19.98
N GLY A 132 0.57 0.20 18.84
CA GLY A 132 1.99 0.57 18.66
C GLY A 132 2.90 -0.53 18.11
N ASP A 133 2.37 -1.71 17.75
CA ASP A 133 3.16 -2.79 17.14
C ASP A 133 3.46 -2.50 15.65
N VAL A 134 4.67 -1.99 15.40
CA VAL A 134 5.16 -1.62 14.05
C VAL A 134 5.20 -2.83 13.10
N ALA A 135 5.66 -3.99 13.57
CA ALA A 135 5.83 -5.16 12.71
C ALA A 135 4.49 -5.67 12.18
N ARG A 136 3.44 -5.58 13.01
CA ARG A 136 2.07 -5.97 12.62
C ARG A 136 1.44 -5.02 11.61
N VAL A 137 1.86 -3.75 11.56
CA VAL A 137 1.20 -2.72 10.76
C VAL A 137 1.90 -2.37 9.46
N ILE A 138 3.22 -2.59 9.38
CA ILE A 138 4.00 -2.10 8.24
C ILE A 138 3.45 -2.64 6.92
N ARG A 139 3.27 -3.96 6.81
CA ARG A 139 2.75 -4.63 5.60
C ARG A 139 1.30 -4.24 5.28
N PRO A 140 0.33 -4.30 6.23
CA PRO A 140 -1.04 -3.85 5.97
C PRO A 140 -1.15 -2.39 5.53
N ALA A 141 -0.29 -1.51 6.05
CA ALA A 141 -0.29 -0.08 5.71
C ALA A 141 0.35 0.21 4.34
N MET A 142 1.21 -0.68 3.81
CA MET A 142 1.83 -0.48 2.48
C MET A 142 0.79 -0.39 1.37
N LYS A 143 -0.29 -1.17 1.40
CA LYS A 143 -1.34 -1.13 0.37
C LYS A 143 -1.98 0.26 0.23
N PRO A 144 -2.55 0.86 1.30
CA PRO A 144 -3.09 2.22 1.20
C PRO A 144 -2.01 3.27 0.90
N VAL A 145 -0.78 3.10 1.38
CA VAL A 145 0.34 3.99 1.06
C VAL A 145 0.66 3.98 -0.44
N LEU A 146 0.80 2.80 -1.04
CA LEU A 146 1.06 2.67 -2.48
C LEU A 146 -0.14 3.17 -3.30
N SER A 147 -1.36 2.93 -2.85
CA SER A 147 -2.56 3.49 -3.49
C SER A 147 -2.58 5.01 -3.45
N PHE A 148 -2.19 5.62 -2.32
CA PHE A 148 -2.07 7.08 -2.21
C PHE A 148 -0.97 7.61 -3.13
N LEU A 149 0.18 6.93 -3.18
CA LEU A 149 1.29 7.31 -4.04
C LEU A 149 0.98 7.16 -5.53
N ALA A 150 0.18 6.17 -5.92
CA ALA A 150 -0.21 5.94 -7.32
C ALA A 150 -1.33 6.87 -7.80
N ASP A 151 -1.95 7.63 -6.91
CA ASP A 151 -2.98 8.59 -7.26
C ASP A 151 -2.42 9.61 -8.28
N PRO A 152 -3.06 9.81 -9.46
CA PRO A 152 -2.52 10.68 -10.51
C PRO A 152 -2.24 12.11 -10.06
N LYS A 153 -3.01 12.64 -9.09
CA LYS A 153 -2.84 13.99 -8.56
C LYS A 153 -1.69 14.05 -7.57
N VAL A 154 -1.53 13.01 -6.76
CA VAL A 154 -0.35 12.84 -5.89
C VAL A 154 0.92 12.70 -6.74
N GLN A 155 0.89 11.89 -7.80
CA GLN A 155 2.00 11.76 -8.76
C GLN A 155 2.36 13.09 -9.43
N LYS A 156 1.37 13.92 -9.73
CA LYS A 156 1.59 15.25 -10.30
C LYS A 156 2.31 16.19 -9.34
N ILE A 157 1.95 16.19 -8.05
CA ILE A 157 2.63 16.98 -7.00
C ILE A 157 4.05 16.45 -6.76
N LEU A 158 4.24 15.14 -6.82
CA LEU A 158 5.52 14.47 -6.60
C LEU A 158 6.47 14.58 -7.81
N GLY A 159 5.96 14.95 -8.99
CA GLY A 159 6.74 15.04 -10.22
C GLY A 159 7.00 13.68 -10.87
N GLN A 160 5.99 12.79 -10.88
CA GLN A 160 6.05 11.45 -11.48
C GLN A 160 7.15 10.55 -10.86
N LYS A 161 7.37 10.68 -9.55
CA LYS A 161 8.38 9.91 -8.83
C LYS A 161 7.88 8.51 -8.51
N GLN A 162 8.80 7.55 -8.61
CA GLN A 162 8.53 6.17 -8.23
C GLN A 162 8.26 6.09 -6.72
N ALA A 163 7.35 5.18 -6.34
CA ALA A 163 6.95 5.01 -4.95
C ALA A 163 8.16 4.72 -4.03
N GLY A 164 9.11 3.88 -4.48
CA GLY A 164 10.33 3.58 -3.73
C GLY A 164 11.13 4.84 -3.38
N GLU A 165 11.34 5.74 -4.34
CA GLU A 165 12.07 7.01 -4.12
C GLU A 165 11.38 7.90 -3.08
N VAL A 166 10.05 7.99 -3.15
CA VAL A 166 9.26 8.82 -2.22
C VAL A 166 9.30 8.22 -0.82
N LEU A 167 9.14 6.90 -0.71
CA LEU A 167 9.19 6.18 0.55
C LEU A 167 10.59 6.24 1.20
N THR A 168 11.67 6.18 0.42
CA THR A 168 13.03 6.38 0.92
C THR A 168 13.15 7.75 1.61
N LYS A 169 12.63 8.81 0.98
CA LYS A 169 12.65 10.16 1.58
C LYS A 169 11.84 10.22 2.87
N VAL A 170 10.68 9.55 2.91
CA VAL A 170 9.88 9.46 4.15
C VAL A 170 10.64 8.70 5.24
N ALA A 171 11.34 7.63 4.90
CA ALA A 171 12.17 6.89 5.86
C ALA A 171 13.31 7.77 6.41
N ASP A 172 13.98 8.54 5.55
CA ASP A 172 15.03 9.46 6.00
C ASP A 172 14.45 10.59 6.87
N GLN A 173 13.27 11.11 6.53
CA GLN A 173 12.55 12.07 7.37
C GLN A 173 12.14 11.49 8.72
N LEU A 174 11.72 10.21 8.79
CA LEU A 174 11.42 9.53 10.05
C LEU A 174 12.64 9.47 10.97
N LYS A 175 13.81 9.18 10.39
CA LYS A 175 15.09 9.18 11.12
C LYS A 175 15.40 10.56 11.70
N GLU A 176 15.25 11.61 10.90
CA GLU A 176 15.46 12.99 11.33
C GLU A 176 14.47 13.37 12.43
N LEU A 177 13.17 13.06 12.24
CA LEU A 177 12.12 13.33 13.22
C LEU A 177 12.42 12.65 14.56
N SER A 178 12.81 11.38 14.57
CA SER A 178 13.13 10.66 15.80
C SER A 178 14.18 11.40 16.64
N SER A 179 15.21 11.96 15.99
CA SER A 179 16.24 12.76 16.65
C SER A 179 15.77 14.14 17.14
N MET A 180 14.78 14.74 16.46
CA MET A 180 14.26 16.08 16.77
C MET A 180 13.11 16.06 17.78
N VAL A 181 12.42 14.92 17.92
CA VAL A 181 11.28 14.76 18.81
C VAL A 181 11.78 14.83 20.25
N THR A 182 11.45 15.94 20.91
CA THR A 182 11.72 16.20 22.31
C THR A 182 10.43 16.64 23.00
N LYS A 183 10.35 16.50 24.32
CA LYS A 183 9.20 16.99 25.11
C LYS A 183 8.88 18.46 24.80
N SER A 184 9.90 19.33 24.79
CA SER A 184 9.72 20.76 24.48
C SER A 184 9.14 20.98 23.08
N LYS A 185 9.65 20.26 22.07
CA LYS A 185 9.17 20.42 20.70
C LYS A 185 7.73 19.93 20.52
N LEU A 186 7.36 18.81 21.14
CA LEU A 186 5.98 18.30 21.10
C LEU A 186 5.00 19.24 21.82
N LEU A 187 5.39 19.81 22.96
CA LEU A 187 4.58 20.80 23.66
C LEU A 187 4.38 22.07 22.82
N GLY A 188 5.44 22.55 22.17
CA GLY A 188 5.35 23.69 21.25
C GLY A 188 4.42 23.42 20.06
N LEU A 189 4.48 22.24 19.45
CA LEU A 189 3.56 21.84 18.39
C LEU A 189 2.12 21.71 18.88
N PHE A 190 1.90 21.26 20.12
CA PHE A 190 0.57 21.28 20.72
C PHE A 190 0.08 22.72 20.84
N ASP A 191 0.89 23.64 21.36
CA ASP A 191 0.50 25.05 21.51
C ASP A 191 0.13 25.68 20.16
N GLU A 192 0.94 25.45 19.12
CA GLU A 192 0.65 25.88 17.74
C GLU A 192 -0.68 25.32 17.23
N ALA A 193 -0.95 24.03 17.47
CA ALA A 193 -2.18 23.36 17.04
C ALA A 193 -3.41 23.87 17.82
N ALA A 194 -3.28 24.12 19.13
CA ALA A 194 -4.33 24.68 19.96
C ALA A 194 -4.67 26.12 19.53
N ASP A 195 -3.67 26.91 19.15
CA ASP A 195 -3.88 28.28 18.65
C ASP A 195 -4.49 28.29 17.24
N ALA A 196 -4.09 27.37 16.37
CA ALA A 196 -4.76 27.14 15.08
C ALA A 196 -6.25 26.80 15.29
N LEU A 197 -6.55 25.89 16.22
CA LEU A 197 -7.94 25.54 16.56
C LEU A 197 -8.73 26.75 17.04
N LYS A 198 -8.20 27.55 17.98
CA LYS A 198 -8.86 28.78 18.43
C LYS A 198 -9.12 29.73 17.26
N GLY A 199 -8.16 29.87 16.36
CA GLY A 199 -8.29 30.69 15.15
C GLY A 199 -9.43 30.22 14.24
N VAL A 200 -9.54 28.91 14.00
CA VAL A 200 -10.64 28.31 13.22
C VAL A 200 -11.97 28.53 13.93
N VAL A 201 -12.05 28.21 15.23
CA VAL A 201 -13.26 28.35 16.05
C VAL A 201 -13.78 29.79 16.05
N ASN A 202 -12.90 30.77 16.22
CA ASN A 202 -13.29 32.19 16.24
C ASN A 202 -13.92 32.64 14.92
N LYS A 203 -13.39 32.15 13.79
CA LYS A 203 -13.97 32.44 12.46
C LYS A 203 -15.36 31.80 12.32
N VAL A 204 -15.52 30.56 12.76
CA VAL A 204 -16.79 29.82 12.66
C VAL A 204 -17.87 30.43 13.57
N LYS A 205 -17.52 30.81 14.80
CA LYS A 205 -18.45 31.43 15.74
C LYS A 205 -19.08 32.73 15.24
N ALA A 206 -18.42 33.44 14.32
CA ALA A 206 -18.96 34.67 13.74
C ALA A 206 -20.24 34.43 12.92
N VAL A 207 -20.49 33.20 12.49
CA VAL A 207 -21.57 32.84 11.55
C VAL A 207 -22.42 31.66 12.02
N ALA A 208 -22.07 31.02 13.14
CA ALA A 208 -22.68 29.77 13.60
C ALA A 208 -23.81 29.97 14.64
N PRO A 209 -24.81 29.06 14.69
CA PRO A 209 -25.87 29.12 15.70
C PRO A 209 -25.37 28.78 17.12
N ALA A 210 -26.12 29.20 18.15
CA ALA A 210 -25.65 29.16 19.55
C ALA A 210 -25.28 27.75 20.08
N ASN A 211 -25.93 26.69 19.62
CA ASN A 211 -25.58 25.31 19.96
C ASN A 211 -24.22 24.90 19.39
N VAL A 212 -23.86 25.41 18.22
CA VAL A 212 -22.56 25.18 17.57
C VAL A 212 -21.46 25.90 18.32
N CYS A 213 -21.68 27.17 18.67
CA CYS A 213 -20.72 27.94 19.45
C CYS A 213 -20.36 27.25 20.77
N ARG A 214 -21.36 26.69 21.47
CA ARG A 214 -21.17 25.91 22.70
C ARG A 214 -20.35 24.63 22.49
N MET A 215 -20.60 23.90 21.40
CA MET A 215 -19.81 22.71 21.06
C MET A 215 -18.36 23.07 20.74
N LEU A 216 -18.12 24.14 19.98
CA LEU A 216 -16.78 24.60 19.65
C LEU A 216 -16.02 25.09 20.89
N ASP A 217 -16.73 25.72 21.84
CA ASP A 217 -16.17 26.04 23.16
C ASP A 217 -15.72 24.78 23.90
N ASP A 218 -16.56 23.74 23.95
CA ASP A 218 -16.21 22.46 24.59
C ASP A 218 -14.98 21.79 23.94
N PHE A 219 -14.79 21.92 22.62
CA PHE A 219 -13.59 21.44 21.95
C PHE A 219 -12.35 22.20 22.37
N VAL A 220 -12.41 23.54 22.39
CA VAL A 220 -11.28 24.38 22.83
C VAL A 220 -10.97 24.10 24.30
N GLU A 221 -11.99 24.01 25.15
CA GLU A 221 -11.83 23.70 26.57
C GLU A 221 -11.18 22.32 26.77
N THR A 222 -11.64 21.30 26.05
CA THR A 222 -11.06 19.95 26.10
C THR A 222 -9.58 19.96 25.68
N VAL A 223 -9.24 20.67 24.60
CA VAL A 223 -7.84 20.77 24.14
C VAL A 223 -6.96 21.50 25.16
N VAL A 224 -7.44 22.59 25.75
CA VAL A 224 -6.73 23.35 26.80
C VAL A 224 -6.54 22.51 28.07
N GLU A 225 -7.56 21.76 28.48
CA GLU A 225 -7.50 20.88 29.65
C GLU A 225 -6.41 19.80 29.47
N ILE A 226 -6.41 19.12 28.32
CA ILE A 226 -5.42 18.08 28.01
C ILE A 226 -4.02 18.68 27.88
N ARG A 227 -3.89 19.89 27.32
CA ARG A 227 -2.60 20.59 27.24
C ARG A 227 -1.99 20.84 28.62
N GLY A 228 -2.82 21.10 29.64
CA GLY A 228 -2.38 21.26 31.02
C GLY A 228 -1.77 19.99 31.63
N LYS A 229 -2.19 18.81 31.16
CA LYS A 229 -1.69 17.49 31.58
C LYS A 229 -0.52 17.00 30.70
N ALA A 230 -0.32 17.60 29.53
CA ALA A 230 0.61 17.13 28.51
C ALA A 230 2.08 17.19 28.95
N ASP A 231 2.48 18.14 29.81
CA ASP A 231 3.87 18.27 30.24
C ASP A 231 4.37 16.99 30.93
N GLU A 232 3.62 16.49 31.91
CA GLU A 232 3.96 15.26 32.62
C GLU A 232 3.86 14.04 31.69
N MET A 233 2.72 13.88 31.03
CA MET A 233 2.42 12.65 30.28
C MET A 233 3.25 12.49 29.03
N ILE A 234 3.58 13.57 28.30
CA ILE A 234 4.53 13.51 27.17
C ILE A 234 5.91 13.07 27.66
N GLY A 235 6.34 13.52 28.84
CA GLY A 235 7.59 13.04 29.44
C GLY A 235 7.60 11.52 29.65
N VAL A 236 6.47 10.93 30.04
CA VAL A 236 6.33 9.48 30.26
C VAL A 236 6.33 8.69 28.95
N VAL A 237 5.79 9.23 27.86
CA VAL A 237 5.64 8.50 26.59
C VAL A 237 6.66 8.88 25.51
N LEU A 238 7.57 9.82 25.80
CA LEU A 238 8.55 10.32 24.83
C LEU A 238 9.43 9.20 24.25
N GLU A 239 10.06 8.41 25.11
CA GLU A 239 10.94 7.31 24.68
C GLU A 239 10.16 6.23 23.88
N PRO A 240 8.98 5.77 24.31
CA PRO A 240 8.12 4.91 23.48
C PRO A 240 7.80 5.49 22.09
N VAL A 241 7.56 6.80 21.99
CA VAL A 241 7.29 7.46 20.70
C VAL A 241 8.54 7.47 19.82
N GLN A 242 9.71 7.83 20.36
CA GLN A 242 10.98 7.82 19.63
C GLN A 242 11.28 6.41 19.10
N LYS A 243 11.13 5.39 19.97
CA LYS A 243 11.31 3.99 19.57
C LYS A 243 10.35 3.58 18.46
N LEU A 244 9.09 3.99 18.53
CA LEU A 244 8.10 3.68 17.49
C LEU A 244 8.49 4.31 16.14
N LEU A 245 9.02 5.54 16.13
CA LEU A 245 9.51 6.19 14.91
C LEU A 245 10.74 5.45 14.34
N ASP A 246 11.70 5.09 15.20
CA ASP A 246 12.90 4.32 14.81
C ASP A 246 12.54 2.95 14.23
N ASP A 247 11.61 2.25 14.88
CA ASP A 247 11.17 0.94 14.44
C ASP A 247 10.37 1.06 13.13
N LEU A 248 9.54 2.10 12.98
CA LEU A 248 8.83 2.39 11.73
C LEU A 248 9.80 2.69 10.59
N GLU A 249 10.84 3.49 10.82
CA GLU A 249 11.91 3.74 9.85
C GLU A 249 12.54 2.42 9.38
N LYS A 250 13.00 1.59 10.33
CA LYS A 250 13.69 0.33 10.02
C LYS A 250 12.81 -0.61 9.20
N HIS A 251 11.56 -0.80 9.62
CA HIS A 251 10.63 -1.69 8.93
C HIS A 251 10.22 -1.13 7.57
N LEU A 252 10.06 0.19 7.46
CA LEU A 252 9.79 0.84 6.18
C LEU A 252 10.97 0.67 5.21
N LYS A 253 12.22 0.79 5.68
CA LYS A 253 13.42 0.51 4.87
C LYS A 253 13.44 -0.92 4.37
N LEU A 254 13.12 -1.90 5.21
CA LEU A 254 12.97 -3.30 4.77
C LEU A 254 11.88 -3.47 3.71
N GLN A 255 10.73 -2.79 3.85
CA GLN A 255 9.67 -2.83 2.84
C GLN A 255 10.06 -2.12 1.55
N ILE A 256 10.84 -1.04 1.62
CA ILE A 256 11.39 -0.34 0.46
C ILE A 256 12.40 -1.22 -0.24
N ASP A 257 13.27 -1.90 0.50
CA ASP A 257 14.21 -2.87 -0.06
C ASP A 257 13.43 -4.02 -0.71
N GLU A 258 12.39 -4.57 -0.08
CA GLU A 258 11.49 -5.55 -0.70
C GLU A 258 10.79 -4.99 -1.95
N LEU A 259 10.37 -3.72 -1.97
CA LEU A 259 9.69 -3.05 -3.09
C LEU A 259 10.64 -2.71 -4.26
N ASN A 260 11.88 -2.34 -3.95
CA ASN A 260 12.91 -2.07 -4.93
C ASN A 260 13.52 -3.38 -5.44
N ASN A 261 13.59 -4.41 -4.59
CA ASN A 261 14.08 -5.74 -4.91
C ASN A 261 13.00 -6.69 -5.47
N SER A 262 11.72 -6.35 -5.38
CA SER A 262 10.69 -6.99 -6.21
C SER A 262 10.85 -6.63 -7.70
N HIS A 263 11.69 -5.64 -8.02
CA HIS A 263 12.24 -5.37 -9.36
C HIS A 263 13.72 -5.69 -9.52
N LEU A 264 14.42 -6.15 -8.48
CA LEU A 264 15.82 -6.55 -8.54
C LEU A 264 15.96 -7.98 -8.05
N ALA A 265 16.11 -8.90 -9.00
CA ALA A 265 16.80 -10.16 -8.75
C ALA A 265 18.06 -9.91 -7.88
N PRO A 266 18.40 -10.83 -6.96
CA PRO A 266 19.52 -10.65 -6.04
C PRO A 266 20.78 -10.23 -6.81
N ALA A 267 21.49 -9.24 -6.23
CA ALA A 267 22.62 -8.54 -6.81
C ALA A 267 23.47 -9.43 -7.73
N GLY A 268 23.38 -9.18 -9.05
CA GLY A 268 24.22 -9.86 -10.03
C GLY A 268 23.71 -9.89 -11.47
N ASN A 269 22.41 -9.76 -11.75
CA ASN A 269 21.90 -9.94 -13.11
C ASN A 269 21.01 -8.78 -13.57
N VAL A 270 21.35 -8.25 -14.75
CA VAL A 270 20.61 -7.24 -15.51
C VAL A 270 19.14 -7.70 -15.66
N VAL A 271 18.19 -6.85 -15.29
CA VAL A 271 16.75 -7.05 -15.57
C VAL A 271 16.58 -6.94 -17.09
N VAL A 272 16.32 -8.06 -17.76
CA VAL A 272 16.29 -8.10 -19.23
C VAL A 272 14.90 -7.78 -19.80
N HIS A 273 13.80 -7.98 -19.04
CA HIS A 273 12.45 -7.75 -19.57
C HIS A 273 11.49 -7.03 -18.61
N ARG A 274 11.06 -5.82 -19.02
CA ARG A 274 10.03 -5.03 -18.33
C ARG A 274 8.66 -5.57 -18.70
N LEU A 275 7.79 -5.78 -17.71
CA LEU A 275 6.38 -6.10 -17.92
C LEU A 275 5.69 -5.01 -18.76
N ASP A 276 4.75 -5.41 -19.61
CA ASP A 276 3.91 -4.49 -20.38
C ASP A 276 3.08 -3.60 -19.43
N ASP A 277 2.94 -2.32 -19.75
CA ASP A 277 2.25 -1.33 -18.91
C ASP A 277 0.79 -1.74 -18.60
N SER A 278 0.14 -2.50 -19.50
CA SER A 278 -1.22 -3.03 -19.28
C SER A 278 -1.28 -4.15 -18.25
N VAL A 279 -0.18 -4.86 -17.99
CA VAL A 279 -0.05 -5.88 -16.94
C VAL A 279 0.30 -5.22 -15.61
N VAL A 280 1.20 -4.23 -15.64
CA VAL A 280 1.59 -3.44 -14.46
C VAL A 280 0.38 -2.68 -13.88
N ALA A 281 -0.53 -2.23 -14.74
CA ALA A 281 -1.77 -1.56 -14.33
C ALA A 281 -2.80 -2.50 -13.66
N ILE A 282 -2.64 -3.83 -13.76
CA ILE A 282 -3.60 -4.79 -13.21
C ILE A 282 -3.25 -5.14 -11.79
N GLN A 283 -4.11 -4.69 -10.88
CA GLN A 283 -4.13 -5.10 -9.48
C GLN A 283 -5.35 -6.00 -9.29
N PRO A 284 -5.22 -7.35 -9.26
CA PRO A 284 -6.39 -8.23 -9.32
C PRO A 284 -7.24 -8.26 -8.03
N ARG A 285 -6.80 -7.58 -6.97
CA ARG A 285 -7.62 -7.21 -5.79
C ARG A 285 -8.53 -6.00 -6.03
N ILE A 286 -8.20 -5.14 -6.99
CA ILE A 286 -8.78 -3.79 -7.16
C ILE A 286 -9.62 -3.71 -8.42
N ILE A 287 -9.14 -4.32 -9.50
CA ILE A 287 -9.95 -4.58 -10.68
C ILE A 287 -10.71 -5.87 -10.40
N LYS A 288 -12.03 -5.89 -10.64
CA LYS A 288 -12.87 -7.09 -10.54
C LYS A 288 -12.52 -8.12 -11.64
N ALA A 289 -11.26 -8.54 -11.67
CA ALA A 289 -10.76 -9.57 -12.56
C ALA A 289 -11.52 -10.87 -12.24
N THR A 290 -12.09 -11.45 -13.29
CA THR A 290 -12.66 -12.79 -13.29
C THR A 290 -11.57 -13.80 -12.89
N ASN A 291 -11.98 -14.98 -12.42
CA ASN A 291 -11.00 -16.02 -12.08
C ASN A 291 -10.12 -16.41 -13.29
N LYS A 292 -10.66 -16.35 -14.50
CA LYS A 292 -9.90 -16.59 -15.73
C LYS A 292 -8.78 -15.56 -15.94
N GLU A 293 -9.10 -14.28 -15.75
CA GLU A 293 -8.11 -13.21 -15.81
C GLU A 293 -7.06 -13.34 -14.70
N LYS A 294 -7.44 -13.84 -13.52
CA LYS A 294 -6.50 -14.11 -12.43
C LYS A 294 -5.55 -15.28 -12.73
N GLY A 295 -6.04 -16.34 -13.37
CA GLY A 295 -5.20 -17.44 -13.85
C GLY A 295 -4.17 -16.97 -14.86
N LEU A 296 -4.63 -16.27 -15.91
CA LEU A 296 -3.77 -15.69 -16.94
C LEU A 296 -2.76 -14.67 -16.39
N PHE A 297 -3.20 -13.84 -15.44
CA PHE A 297 -2.31 -12.91 -14.74
C PHE A 297 -1.22 -13.66 -13.96
N GLY A 298 -1.57 -14.75 -13.28
CA GLY A 298 -0.58 -15.60 -12.60
C GLY A 298 0.50 -16.10 -13.55
N GLU A 299 0.09 -16.64 -14.70
CA GLU A 299 0.97 -17.08 -15.78
C GLU A 299 1.94 -15.98 -16.25
N ILE A 300 1.43 -14.78 -16.57
CA ILE A 300 2.27 -13.66 -17.02
C ILE A 300 3.34 -13.28 -15.98
N ILE A 301 2.96 -13.24 -14.70
CA ILE A 301 3.90 -12.92 -13.61
C ILE A 301 4.94 -14.03 -13.42
N SER A 302 4.53 -15.29 -13.57
CA SER A 302 5.42 -16.45 -13.51
C SER A 302 6.44 -16.46 -14.65
N ASP A 303 6.00 -16.19 -15.88
CA ASP A 303 6.87 -16.11 -17.05
C ASP A 303 7.91 -15.00 -16.88
N ASN A 304 7.47 -13.81 -16.46
CA ASN A 304 8.38 -12.70 -16.18
C ASN A 304 9.35 -13.02 -15.02
N PHE A 305 8.90 -13.75 -13.99
CA PHE A 305 9.76 -14.20 -12.90
C PHE A 305 10.86 -15.14 -13.41
N MET A 306 10.52 -16.09 -14.29
CA MET A 306 11.48 -17.04 -14.87
C MET A 306 12.48 -16.35 -15.80
N GLU A 307 12.02 -15.46 -16.68
CA GLU A 307 12.89 -14.67 -17.57
C GLU A 307 13.90 -13.82 -16.79
N ASN A 308 13.44 -13.16 -15.71
CA ASN A 308 14.32 -12.38 -14.84
C ASN A 308 15.34 -13.24 -14.06
N LYS A 309 15.11 -14.56 -14.00
CA LYS A 309 16.06 -15.55 -13.47
C LYS A 309 16.94 -16.17 -14.56
N GLN A 310 16.99 -15.54 -15.75
CA GLN A 310 17.78 -15.94 -16.92
C GLN A 310 17.36 -17.31 -17.48
N PHE A 311 16.09 -17.67 -17.30
CA PHE A 311 15.52 -18.80 -18.01
C PHE A 311 14.92 -18.35 -19.35
N GLU A 312 15.26 -19.05 -20.41
CA GLU A 312 14.66 -18.94 -21.73
C GLU A 312 13.39 -19.79 -21.77
N ASN A 313 12.25 -19.23 -22.18
CA ASN A 313 11.00 -19.97 -22.37
C ASN A 313 11.05 -20.76 -23.68
N LEU A 314 10.78 -22.05 -23.64
CA LEU A 314 10.84 -22.97 -24.78
C LEU A 314 9.48 -23.21 -25.45
N LEU A 315 8.37 -22.77 -24.85
CA LEU A 315 7.04 -22.90 -25.48
C LEU A 315 6.98 -22.17 -26.83
N SER A 316 6.00 -22.41 -27.69
CA SER A 316 5.90 -21.69 -28.97
C SER A 316 5.68 -20.18 -28.79
N GLU A 317 6.04 -19.36 -29.79
CA GLU A 317 5.88 -17.89 -29.73
C GLU A 317 4.46 -17.44 -29.37
N ASP A 318 3.44 -18.15 -29.85
CA ASP A 318 2.03 -17.87 -29.54
C ASP A 318 1.61 -18.27 -28.12
N ARG A 319 2.47 -18.99 -27.40
CA ARG A 319 2.33 -19.35 -25.97
C ARG A 319 3.22 -18.51 -25.05
N ARG A 320 4.32 -17.93 -25.56
CA ARG A 320 5.27 -17.07 -24.82
C ARG A 320 4.71 -15.68 -24.53
N VAL A 321 4.11 -15.03 -25.53
CA VAL A 321 3.64 -13.64 -25.40
C VAL A 321 2.17 -13.61 -24.98
N ARG A 322 1.93 -13.58 -23.67
CA ARG A 322 0.58 -13.52 -23.09
C ARG A 322 0.17 -12.09 -22.78
N LYS A 323 -0.99 -11.69 -23.27
CA LYS A 323 -1.64 -10.41 -22.97
C LYS A 323 -2.94 -10.67 -22.22
N MET A 324 -3.35 -9.72 -21.39
CA MET A 324 -4.61 -9.81 -20.63
C MET A 324 -5.86 -9.87 -21.51
N THR A 325 -5.75 -9.48 -22.78
CA THR A 325 -6.81 -9.61 -23.79
C THR A 325 -6.92 -11.02 -24.39
N ASP A 326 -5.96 -11.90 -24.11
CA ASP A 326 -5.92 -13.23 -24.68
C ASP A 326 -6.90 -14.16 -23.97
N LYS A 327 -7.49 -15.08 -24.74
CA LYS A 327 -8.38 -16.09 -24.16
C LYS A 327 -7.52 -17.13 -23.43
N PRO A 328 -7.85 -17.49 -22.17
CA PRO A 328 -7.17 -18.59 -21.49
C PRO A 328 -7.29 -19.86 -22.32
N ARG A 329 -6.14 -20.44 -22.65
CA ARG A 329 -6.05 -21.65 -23.47
C ARG A 329 -5.88 -22.82 -22.52
N GLY A 330 -7.01 -23.36 -22.06
CA GLY A 330 -7.06 -24.36 -21.00
C GLY A 330 -6.12 -25.57 -21.18
N ARG A 331 -5.64 -26.09 -20.05
CA ARG A 331 -5.04 -27.43 -19.82
C ARG A 331 -3.85 -27.79 -20.72
N GLY A 332 -2.70 -27.18 -20.42
CA GLY A 332 -1.39 -27.57 -20.93
C GLY A 332 -0.33 -27.53 -19.81
N ILE A 333 0.94 -27.63 -20.18
CA ILE A 333 2.04 -27.22 -19.29
C ILE A 333 2.12 -25.70 -19.32
N ASP A 334 2.14 -25.05 -18.15
CA ASP A 334 2.10 -23.57 -18.08
C ASP A 334 3.41 -22.93 -18.56
N GLY A 335 4.54 -23.60 -18.35
CA GLY A 335 5.84 -23.12 -18.82
C GLY A 335 6.89 -24.21 -18.91
N ILE A 336 7.75 -24.12 -19.92
CA ILE A 336 8.95 -24.95 -20.09
C ILE A 336 10.11 -24.00 -20.30
N TYR A 337 11.14 -24.15 -19.48
CA TYR A 337 12.22 -23.19 -19.35
C TYR A 337 13.57 -23.86 -19.39
N VAL A 338 14.57 -23.20 -19.98
CA VAL A 338 15.96 -23.63 -19.93
C VAL A 338 16.86 -22.50 -19.47
N ARG A 339 17.79 -22.79 -18.57
CA ARG A 339 18.95 -21.94 -18.32
C ARG A 339 20.20 -22.67 -18.77
N ARG A 340 20.83 -22.16 -19.82
CA ARG A 340 21.96 -22.83 -20.48
C ARG A 340 23.29 -22.66 -19.75
N GLU A 341 23.38 -21.64 -18.89
CA GLU A 341 24.62 -21.28 -18.18
C GLU A 341 24.48 -21.35 -16.65
N PRO A 342 25.49 -21.88 -15.93
CA PRO A 342 26.63 -22.65 -16.47
C PRO A 342 26.18 -24.06 -16.91
N PRO A 343 26.91 -24.73 -17.83
CA PRO A 343 26.58 -26.10 -18.24
C PRO A 343 26.78 -27.11 -17.09
N PRO A 344 26.00 -28.19 -17.03
CA PRO A 344 24.96 -28.58 -17.98
C PRO A 344 23.69 -27.71 -17.89
N PRO A 345 22.92 -27.56 -18.98
CA PRO A 345 21.70 -26.75 -18.99
C PRO A 345 20.69 -27.25 -17.94
N LEU A 346 19.98 -26.32 -17.32
CA LEU A 346 18.94 -26.61 -16.34
C LEU A 346 17.56 -26.42 -16.97
N TYR A 347 16.86 -27.54 -17.19
CA TYR A 347 15.49 -27.56 -17.67
C TYR A 347 14.48 -27.53 -16.52
N ILE A 348 13.48 -26.65 -16.61
CA ILE A 348 12.42 -26.50 -15.61
C ILE A 348 11.06 -26.57 -16.31
N VAL A 349 10.19 -27.43 -15.81
CA VAL A 349 8.76 -27.47 -16.16
C VAL A 349 7.99 -26.83 -15.02
N THR A 350 7.14 -25.85 -15.31
CA THR A 350 6.42 -25.08 -14.29
C THR A 350 4.92 -25.28 -14.36
N GLU A 351 4.30 -25.23 -13.19
CA GLU A 351 2.87 -25.03 -13.00
C GLU A 351 2.67 -23.78 -12.14
N THR A 352 1.75 -22.91 -12.52
CA THR A 352 1.48 -21.65 -11.86
C THR A 352 0.07 -21.64 -11.29
N LYS A 353 -0.07 -21.21 -10.04
CA LYS A 353 -1.39 -21.02 -9.41
C LYS A 353 -1.53 -19.64 -8.82
N TYR A 354 -2.69 -19.04 -9.09
CA TYR A 354 -3.07 -17.78 -8.46
C TYR A 354 -3.77 -18.05 -7.13
N ARG A 355 -3.16 -17.68 -6.01
CA ARG A 355 -3.74 -17.85 -4.67
C ARG A 355 -4.61 -16.65 -4.30
N THR A 356 -5.81 -16.95 -3.83
CA THR A 356 -6.72 -15.96 -3.21
C THR A 356 -6.61 -16.01 -1.68
N ASP A 357 -7.00 -14.91 -1.03
CA ASP A 357 -7.02 -14.77 0.44
C ASP A 357 -7.81 -15.86 1.18
N THR A 358 -8.70 -16.59 0.48
CA THR A 358 -9.50 -17.68 1.06
C THR A 358 -8.84 -19.06 0.98
N GLY A 359 -7.53 -19.13 0.71
CA GLY A 359 -6.82 -20.41 0.57
C GLY A 359 -7.22 -21.22 -0.67
N LYS A 360 -7.91 -20.58 -1.62
CA LYS A 360 -8.29 -21.16 -2.91
C LYS A 360 -7.27 -20.80 -3.97
N TYR A 361 -6.95 -21.78 -4.81
CA TYR A 361 -6.03 -21.66 -5.93
C TYR A 361 -6.84 -21.61 -7.21
N ILE A 362 -6.57 -20.60 -8.02
CA ILE A 362 -7.18 -20.37 -9.31
C ILE A 362 -6.17 -20.76 -10.38
N ASP A 363 -6.68 -21.51 -11.35
CA ASP A 363 -5.97 -21.97 -12.53
C ASP A 363 -6.27 -21.07 -13.75
N ASP A 364 -5.57 -21.31 -14.86
CA ASP A 364 -5.86 -20.72 -16.17
C ASP A 364 -7.33 -20.92 -16.62
N ASP A 365 -7.92 -22.06 -16.25
CA ASP A 365 -9.31 -22.43 -16.51
C ASP A 365 -10.33 -21.58 -15.74
N GLY A 366 -9.86 -20.81 -14.75
CA GLY A 366 -10.66 -19.93 -13.89
C GLY A 366 -11.46 -20.67 -12.82
N VAL A 367 -11.21 -21.96 -12.59
CA VAL A 367 -11.86 -22.76 -11.55
C VAL A 367 -11.06 -22.63 -10.24
N ALA A 368 -11.71 -22.06 -9.22
CA ALA A 368 -11.13 -22.02 -7.88
C ALA A 368 -11.21 -23.42 -7.24
N LYS A 369 -10.06 -23.97 -6.84
CA LYS A 369 -9.92 -25.29 -6.24
C LYS A 369 -9.26 -25.18 -4.86
N ASP A 370 -9.66 -26.05 -3.94
CA ASP A 370 -9.04 -26.14 -2.60
C ASP A 370 -7.72 -26.93 -2.65
N SER A 371 -7.56 -27.79 -3.66
CA SER A 371 -6.32 -28.51 -3.95
C SER A 371 -5.48 -27.77 -5.00
N VAL A 372 -4.17 -27.63 -4.75
CA VAL A 372 -3.24 -26.91 -5.63
C VAL A 372 -3.01 -27.64 -6.96
N LEU A 373 -2.89 -28.98 -6.94
CA LEU A 373 -2.68 -29.82 -8.13
C LEU A 373 -3.80 -30.85 -8.24
N SER A 374 -4.37 -30.99 -9.44
CA SER A 374 -5.55 -31.82 -9.66
C SER A 374 -5.22 -33.22 -10.22
N MET A 375 -6.13 -34.18 -10.03
CA MET A 375 -6.05 -35.49 -10.68
C MET A 375 -6.63 -35.41 -12.09
N THR A 376 -5.85 -35.84 -13.08
CA THR A 376 -6.28 -35.86 -14.48
C THR A 376 -6.80 -37.23 -14.89
N LYS A 377 -7.75 -37.23 -15.83
CA LYS A 377 -8.29 -38.46 -16.41
C LYS A 377 -7.20 -39.11 -17.27
N HIS A 378 -6.78 -40.33 -16.92
CA HIS A 378 -5.82 -41.16 -17.67
C HIS A 378 -4.32 -40.79 -17.59
N SER A 379 -3.95 -39.59 -17.12
CA SER A 379 -2.54 -39.15 -17.01
C SER A 379 -2.03 -38.96 -15.56
N GLY A 380 -2.84 -39.24 -14.54
CA GLY A 380 -2.41 -39.16 -13.14
C GLY A 380 -2.48 -37.75 -12.55
N LYS A 381 -1.74 -37.49 -11.47
CA LYS A 381 -1.72 -36.18 -10.82
C LYS A 381 -1.02 -35.15 -11.71
N GLN A 382 -1.56 -33.94 -11.81
CA GLN A 382 -0.90 -32.83 -12.50
C GLN A 382 0.52 -32.63 -11.96
N MET A 383 1.47 -32.37 -12.85
CA MET A 383 2.92 -32.31 -12.57
C MET A 383 3.59 -33.62 -12.11
N SER A 384 2.91 -34.77 -12.16
CA SER A 384 3.60 -36.06 -12.03
C SER A 384 4.40 -36.37 -13.29
N ASN A 385 5.43 -37.21 -13.21
CA ASN A 385 6.24 -37.59 -14.37
C ASN A 385 5.36 -38.09 -15.53
N ARG A 386 4.45 -39.02 -15.22
CA ARG A 386 3.47 -39.52 -16.21
C ARG A 386 2.65 -38.41 -16.85
N TRP A 387 2.27 -37.38 -16.10
CA TRP A 387 1.47 -36.28 -16.62
C TRP A 387 2.27 -35.35 -17.54
N VAL A 388 3.53 -35.07 -17.15
CA VAL A 388 4.44 -34.19 -17.89
C VAL A 388 4.93 -34.89 -19.17
N GLU A 389 5.42 -36.12 -19.07
CA GLU A 389 5.96 -36.90 -20.20
C GLU A 389 4.93 -37.10 -21.32
N GLN A 390 3.64 -37.16 -20.99
CA GLN A 390 2.57 -37.26 -21.99
C GLN A 390 2.26 -35.95 -22.73
N ARG A 391 2.79 -34.81 -22.25
CA ARG A 391 2.50 -33.46 -22.77
C ARG A 391 3.72 -32.78 -23.38
N LEU A 392 4.94 -33.10 -22.92
CA LEU A 392 6.15 -32.54 -23.50
C LEU A 392 6.23 -32.66 -25.03
N PRO A 393 5.85 -33.79 -25.67
CA PRO A 393 5.88 -33.91 -27.13
C PRO A 393 4.91 -32.98 -27.87
N ASP A 394 3.87 -32.48 -27.20
CA ASP A 394 2.94 -31.53 -27.80
C ASP A 394 3.49 -30.08 -27.75
N GLU A 395 4.53 -29.83 -26.95
CA GLU A 395 5.02 -28.49 -26.61
C GLU A 395 6.43 -28.18 -27.13
N LEU A 396 7.24 -29.21 -27.40
CA LEU A 396 8.65 -29.08 -27.80
C LEU A 396 8.91 -29.75 -29.14
N SER A 397 9.94 -29.29 -29.85
CA SER A 397 10.47 -30.01 -31.01
C SER A 397 11.18 -31.32 -30.61
N ASP A 398 11.31 -32.26 -31.54
CA ASP A 398 12.00 -33.54 -31.30
C ASP A 398 13.43 -33.34 -30.76
N ASP A 399 14.15 -32.34 -31.27
CA ASP A 399 15.53 -32.04 -30.83
C ASP A 399 15.57 -31.49 -29.39
N GLU A 400 14.66 -30.58 -29.03
CA GLU A 400 14.55 -30.04 -27.67
C GLU A 400 14.12 -31.11 -26.67
N LEU A 401 13.21 -31.99 -27.08
CA LEU A 401 12.75 -33.10 -26.25
C LEU A 401 13.91 -34.08 -25.97
N LEU A 402 14.69 -34.43 -26.98
CA LEU A 402 15.87 -35.29 -26.83
C LEU A 402 16.91 -34.67 -25.88
N GLU A 403 17.18 -33.37 -25.99
CA GLU A 403 18.13 -32.68 -25.11
C GLU A 403 17.61 -32.62 -23.66
N LEU A 404 16.32 -32.32 -23.48
CA LEU A 404 15.67 -32.26 -22.17
C LEU A 404 15.64 -33.64 -21.49
N GLU A 405 15.35 -34.70 -22.23
CA GLU A 405 15.35 -36.08 -21.70
C GLU A 405 16.76 -36.55 -21.33
N ALA A 406 17.76 -36.24 -22.14
CA ALA A 406 19.15 -36.59 -21.88
C ALA A 406 19.72 -35.86 -20.66
N THR A 407 19.36 -34.58 -20.48
CA THR A 407 19.85 -33.74 -19.38
C THR A 407 19.06 -33.94 -18.09
N GLY A 408 17.76 -34.27 -18.23
CA GLY A 408 16.79 -34.25 -17.14
C GLY A 408 16.27 -32.84 -16.86
N TYR A 409 15.12 -32.78 -16.17
CA TYR A 409 14.44 -31.54 -15.83
C TYR A 409 13.93 -31.56 -14.39
N GLN A 410 13.72 -30.38 -13.82
CA GLN A 410 13.01 -30.20 -12.56
C GLN A 410 11.58 -29.74 -12.80
N LYS A 411 10.74 -29.91 -11.78
CA LYS A 411 9.33 -29.51 -11.81
C LYS A 411 9.06 -28.53 -10.69
N TRP A 412 8.58 -27.34 -11.03
CA TRP A 412 8.35 -26.26 -10.07
C TRP A 412 6.87 -25.88 -10.04
N LEU A 413 6.37 -25.71 -8.82
CA LEU A 413 5.07 -25.13 -8.56
C LEU A 413 5.26 -23.69 -8.09
N ILE A 414 4.73 -22.74 -8.85
CA ILE A 414 4.84 -21.30 -8.63
C ILE A 414 3.50 -20.77 -8.13
N ILE A 415 3.51 -20.06 -7.00
CA ILE A 415 2.33 -19.43 -6.45
C ILE A 415 2.46 -17.92 -6.62
N VAL A 416 1.54 -17.35 -7.39
CA VAL A 416 1.33 -15.91 -7.49
C VAL A 416 0.16 -15.56 -6.59
N ASP A 417 0.24 -14.46 -5.85
CA ASP A 417 -0.92 -13.97 -5.12
C ASP A 417 -1.37 -12.61 -5.60
N ASP A 418 -2.37 -12.11 -4.89
CA ASP A 418 -3.13 -10.94 -5.24
C ASP A 418 -2.44 -9.62 -4.88
N SER A 419 -1.18 -9.70 -4.43
CA SER A 419 -0.21 -8.60 -4.49
C SER A 419 0.38 -8.39 -5.89
N GLY A 420 0.22 -9.35 -6.81
CA GLY A 420 0.88 -9.30 -8.11
C GLY A 420 2.31 -9.84 -8.12
N SER A 421 2.70 -10.60 -7.09
CA SER A 421 4.04 -11.15 -6.94
C SER A 421 4.03 -12.66 -6.82
N VAL A 422 5.12 -13.30 -7.26
CA VAL A 422 5.43 -14.68 -6.87
C VAL A 422 5.72 -14.70 -5.37
N VAL A 423 4.98 -15.52 -4.62
CA VAL A 423 5.09 -15.60 -3.16
C VAL A 423 5.58 -16.96 -2.66
N ASN A 424 5.66 -17.95 -3.55
CA ASN A 424 6.22 -19.26 -3.26
C ASN A 424 6.67 -19.95 -4.56
N VAL A 425 7.85 -20.57 -4.54
CA VAL A 425 8.24 -21.57 -5.52
C VAL A 425 8.68 -22.84 -4.81
N THR A 426 8.07 -23.97 -5.20
CA THR A 426 8.31 -25.28 -4.58
C THR A 426 8.71 -26.31 -5.64
N THR A 427 9.75 -27.09 -5.37
CA THR A 427 10.13 -28.22 -6.24
C THR A 427 9.21 -29.42 -6.01
N LEU A 428 8.97 -30.19 -7.07
CA LEU A 428 8.06 -31.34 -7.07
C LEU A 428 8.82 -32.64 -7.39
N ASP A 429 8.51 -33.69 -6.65
CA ASP A 429 9.00 -35.05 -6.93
C ASP A 429 8.31 -35.68 -8.14
N LYS A 430 8.66 -36.94 -8.46
CA LYS A 430 8.08 -37.71 -9.57
C LYS A 430 6.56 -37.90 -9.47
N ASP A 431 5.99 -37.86 -8.27
CA ASP A 431 4.58 -38.06 -7.96
C ASP A 431 3.83 -36.73 -7.73
N ALA A 432 4.51 -35.60 -8.00
CA ALA A 432 4.03 -34.24 -7.79
C ALA A 432 3.76 -33.89 -6.33
N ASN A 433 4.58 -34.40 -5.42
CA ASN A 433 4.60 -33.96 -4.03
C ASN A 433 5.66 -32.86 -3.86
N SER A 434 5.29 -31.84 -3.08
CA SER A 434 6.19 -30.77 -2.68
C SER A 434 7.38 -31.32 -1.90
N LEU A 435 8.59 -31.00 -2.36
CA LEU A 435 9.83 -31.38 -1.69
C LEU A 435 10.38 -30.21 -0.87
N GLU A 436 10.91 -29.20 -1.55
CA GLU A 436 11.60 -28.07 -0.91
C GLU A 436 11.08 -26.75 -1.47
N ARG A 437 10.90 -25.79 -0.57
CA ARG A 437 10.63 -24.40 -0.93
C ARG A 437 11.94 -23.74 -1.31
N ILE A 438 12.04 -23.30 -2.55
CA ILE A 438 13.24 -22.66 -3.12
C ILE A 438 13.09 -21.14 -3.27
N PHE A 439 11.87 -20.61 -3.04
CA PHE A 439 11.57 -19.18 -2.93
C PHE A 439 10.31 -18.97 -2.08
#